data_AF-A0A0K0FRK3-F1
#
_entry.id   AF-A0A0K0FRK3-F1
#
_cell.length_a   1.000
_cell.length_b   1.000
_cell.length_c   1.000
_cell.angle_alpha   90.00
_cell.angle_beta   90.00
_cell.angle_gamma   90.00
#
_symmetry.space_group_name_H-M   'P 1'
#
loop_
_entity.id
_entity.type
_entity.pdbx_description
1 polymer ?
#
loop_
_entity_poly.entity_id
_entity_poly.type
_entity_poly.pdbx_seq_one_letter_code
_entity_poly.pdbx_strand_id
1 'polypeptide(L)'
;MALSEELENMKIEYSKRKHIYNFPSSNYAFTELENVLKCPIFEFFGFCAADCFKINLIDGQSFFLPADWIYAVYTEEDTLLINGNFITSAALETHIKILKSEQRQRDEAAYTYLYFKELMWYTVAATVYDVTGLNYIDYKQFKNIEFVDVSA
;
A
#
# COMPACT_ATOMS: atom_id res chain seq x y z
N MET A 1 -20.00 -19.18 -18.68
CA MET A 1 -20.72 -20.29 -18.03
C MET A 1 -19.81 -21.10 -17.11
N ALA A 2 -18.53 -21.32 -17.43
CA ALA A 2 -17.58 -21.98 -16.52
C ALA A 2 -17.18 -21.12 -15.29
N LEU A 3 -16.94 -19.82 -15.50
CA LEU A 3 -16.59 -18.89 -14.41
C LEU A 3 -17.69 -18.74 -13.34
N SER A 4 -18.97 -18.93 -13.69
CA SER A 4 -20.08 -18.82 -12.74
C SER A 4 -20.20 -20.06 -11.83
N GLU A 5 -19.93 -21.26 -12.35
CA GLU A 5 -19.94 -22.50 -11.55
C GLU A 5 -18.71 -22.61 -10.63
N GLU A 6 -17.56 -22.06 -11.02
CA GLU A 6 -16.37 -22.01 -10.16
C GLU A 6 -16.56 -21.04 -8.98
N LEU A 7 -17.25 -19.92 -9.20
CA LEU A 7 -17.59 -18.95 -8.15
C LEU A 7 -18.68 -19.47 -7.18
N GLU A 8 -19.64 -20.28 -7.67
CA GLU A 8 -20.67 -20.90 -6.81
C GLU A 8 -20.13 -22.04 -5.93
N ASN A 9 -19.07 -22.75 -6.35
CA ASN A 9 -18.43 -23.80 -5.56
C ASN A 9 -17.43 -23.28 -4.53
N MET A 10 -17.00 -22.03 -4.67
CA MET A 10 -16.30 -21.32 -3.62
C MET A 10 -17.34 -20.93 -2.58
N LYS A 11 -17.56 -21.79 -1.57
CA LYS A 11 -18.26 -21.39 -0.34
C LYS A 11 -17.47 -20.24 0.29
N ILE A 12 -17.72 -19.02 -0.16
CA ILE A 12 -17.19 -17.80 0.41
C ILE A 12 -17.94 -17.63 1.73
N GLU A 13 -17.39 -18.21 2.79
CA GLU A 13 -17.76 -17.78 4.14
C GLU A 13 -17.31 -16.33 4.29
N TYR A 14 -18.29 -15.43 4.19
CA TYR A 14 -18.13 -14.03 4.52
C TYR A 14 -17.78 -13.94 6.01
N SER A 15 -16.51 -13.77 6.33
CA SER A 15 -16.11 -13.49 7.70
C SER A 15 -16.65 -12.17 8.16
N LYS A 16 -17.04 -12.15 9.42
CA LYS A 16 -17.86 -11.08 9.95
C LYS A 16 -17.04 -9.94 10.54
N ARG A 17 -15.78 -10.17 10.98
CA ARG A 17 -15.03 -9.19 11.78
C ARG A 17 -13.49 -9.24 11.62
N LYS A 18 -12.89 -8.08 11.36
CA LYS A 18 -11.44 -7.82 11.53
C LYS A 18 -11.21 -6.70 12.53
N HIS A 19 -10.16 -6.85 13.34
CA HIS A 19 -9.67 -5.82 14.25
C HIS A 19 -8.40 -5.20 13.69
N ILE A 20 -8.42 -3.89 13.45
CA ILE A 20 -7.27 -3.14 12.97
C ILE A 20 -6.83 -2.19 14.07
N TYR A 21 -5.60 -2.36 14.55
CA TYR A 21 -4.93 -1.41 15.44
C TYR A 21 -4.15 -0.44 14.58
N ASN A 22 -4.50 0.85 14.65
CA ASN A 22 -3.94 1.91 13.81
C ASN A 22 -3.15 2.89 14.67
N PHE A 23 -1.99 3.27 14.17
CA PHE A 23 -1.09 4.24 14.78
C PHE A 23 -0.90 5.37 13.77
N PRO A 24 -1.48 6.56 14.01
CA PRO A 24 -1.41 7.66 13.06
C PRO A 24 0.03 8.06 12.74
N SER A 25 0.25 8.46 11.48
CA SER A 25 1.52 9.03 11.05
C SER A 25 1.87 10.23 11.93
N SER A 26 2.94 10.08 12.69
CA SER A 26 3.66 11.17 13.33
C SER A 26 5.15 10.85 13.20
N ASN A 27 5.98 11.89 13.12
CA ASN A 27 7.44 11.71 13.10
C ASN A 27 7.93 10.87 14.31
N TYR A 28 7.20 10.93 15.42
CA TYR A 28 7.43 10.13 16.61
C TYR A 28 7.16 8.64 16.36
N ALA A 29 5.96 8.28 15.89
CA ALA A 29 5.59 6.88 15.62
C ALA A 29 6.51 6.21 14.60
N PHE A 30 6.93 6.95 13.57
CA PHE A 30 7.85 6.42 12.56
C PHE A 30 9.24 6.10 13.14
N THR A 31 9.80 7.03 13.94
CA THR A 31 11.09 6.84 14.60
C THR A 31 11.05 5.65 15.58
N GLU A 32 9.97 5.55 16.35
CA GLU A 32 9.80 4.46 17.30
C GLU A 32 9.60 3.11 16.61
N LEU A 33 8.96 3.07 15.45
CA LEU A 33 8.92 1.87 14.64
C LEU A 33 10.32 1.49 14.15
N GLU A 34 11.12 2.44 13.64
CA GLU A 34 12.49 2.13 13.22
C GLU A 34 13.33 1.59 14.39
N ASN A 35 13.09 2.05 15.61
CA ASN A 35 13.77 1.61 16.83
C ASN A 35 13.31 0.20 17.23
N VAL A 36 11.99 -0.05 17.27
CA VAL A 36 11.40 -1.36 17.60
C VAL A 36 11.86 -2.42 16.62
N LEU A 37 11.94 -2.12 15.32
CA LEU A 37 12.44 -3.04 14.29
C LEU A 37 13.93 -3.41 14.46
N LYS A 38 14.72 -2.60 15.17
CA LYS A 38 16.12 -2.89 15.49
C LYS A 38 16.29 -3.62 16.82
N CYS A 39 15.27 -3.64 17.67
CA CYS A 39 15.32 -4.30 18.98
C CYS A 39 15.06 -5.81 18.86
N PRO A 40 15.78 -6.67 19.61
CA PRO A 40 15.58 -8.12 19.58
C PRO A 40 14.37 -8.61 20.39
N ILE A 41 13.67 -7.70 21.10
CA ILE A 41 12.51 -8.03 21.93
C ILE A 41 11.24 -7.69 21.16
N PHE A 42 10.39 -8.69 20.94
CA PHE A 42 9.12 -8.55 20.22
C PHE A 42 8.01 -8.11 21.17
N GLU A 43 7.90 -6.81 21.42
CA GLU A 43 6.75 -6.21 22.10
C GLU A 43 5.70 -5.73 21.10
N PHE A 44 4.43 -5.70 21.54
CA PHE A 44 3.37 -5.10 20.74
C PHE A 44 3.61 -3.58 20.62
N PHE A 45 3.77 -3.09 19.39
CA PHE A 45 4.08 -1.68 19.11
C PHE A 45 3.13 -0.68 19.78
N GLY A 46 1.89 -1.08 20.05
CA GLY A 46 0.94 -0.22 20.77
C GLY A 46 1.28 0.07 22.23
N PHE A 47 2.28 -0.59 22.82
CA PHE A 47 2.84 -0.18 24.11
C PHE A 47 3.88 0.94 23.98
N CYS A 48 4.47 1.12 22.81
CA CYS A 48 5.47 2.16 22.52
C CYS A 48 4.85 3.40 21.85
N ALA A 49 3.75 3.22 21.11
CA ALA A 49 3.10 4.30 20.40
C ALA A 49 2.39 5.28 21.35
N ALA A 50 2.44 6.57 21.02
CA ALA A 50 1.73 7.62 21.78
C ALA A 50 0.20 7.45 21.71
N ASP A 51 -0.32 7.14 20.53
CA ASP A 51 -1.75 6.94 20.27
C ASP A 51 -1.99 5.63 19.50
N CYS A 52 -3.06 4.92 19.86
CA CYS A 52 -3.49 3.69 19.21
C CYS A 52 -5.01 3.64 19.10
N PHE A 53 -5.53 3.41 17.89
CA PHE A 53 -6.96 3.30 17.62
C PHE A 53 -7.32 1.91 17.13
N LYS A 54 -8.28 1.27 17.79
CA LYS A 54 -8.86 0.01 17.32
C LYS A 54 -10.09 0.27 16.44
N ILE A 55 -10.05 -0.23 15.22
CA ILE A 55 -11.17 -0.23 14.28
C ILE A 55 -11.69 -1.66 14.12
N ASN A 56 -13.00 -1.82 14.18
CA ASN A 56 -13.66 -3.09 13.89
C ASN A 56 -14.29 -2.99 12.50
N LEU A 57 -13.75 -3.74 11.53
CA LEU A 57 -14.35 -3.86 10.21
C LEU A 57 -15.29 -5.05 10.18
N ILE A 58 -16.50 -4.82 9.67
CA ILE A 58 -17.49 -5.86 9.40
C ILE A 58 -17.65 -6.11 7.91
N ASP A 59 -18.40 -7.16 7.57
CA ASP A 59 -18.71 -7.51 6.19
C ASP A 59 -19.32 -6.34 5.39
N GLY A 60 -18.99 -6.28 4.10
CA GLY A 60 -19.43 -5.22 3.19
C GLY A 60 -18.77 -3.84 3.40
N GLN A 61 -17.93 -3.65 4.42
CA GLN A 61 -17.22 -2.38 4.62
C GLN A 61 -15.94 -2.28 3.80
N SER A 62 -15.67 -1.07 3.30
CA SER A 62 -14.38 -0.70 2.71
C SER A 62 -13.58 0.14 3.69
N PHE A 63 -12.27 -0.07 3.73
CA PHE A 63 -11.36 0.63 4.61
C PHE A 63 -10.20 1.21 3.82
N PHE A 64 -9.98 2.52 3.95
CA PHE A 64 -8.86 3.22 3.34
C PHE A 64 -7.85 3.59 4.42
N LEU A 65 -6.60 3.17 4.22
CA LEU A 65 -5.49 3.53 5.08
C LEU A 65 -4.65 4.63 4.41
N PRO A 66 -4.46 5.80 5.05
CA PRO A 66 -3.58 6.82 4.52
C PRO A 66 -2.11 6.36 4.48
N ALA A 67 -1.31 6.99 3.63
CA ALA A 67 0.13 6.76 3.58
C ALA A 67 0.76 7.00 4.98
N ASP A 68 1.75 6.18 5.33
CA ASP A 68 2.54 6.26 6.57
C ASP A 68 1.79 5.94 7.87
N TRP A 69 0.57 5.39 7.78
CA TRP A 69 -0.07 4.82 8.96
C TRP A 69 0.46 3.43 9.24
N ILE A 70 0.93 3.22 10.47
CA ILE A 70 1.34 1.90 10.94
C ILE A 70 0.08 1.20 11.42
N TYR A 71 -0.04 -0.09 11.11
CA TYR A 71 -1.20 -0.85 11.53
C TYR A 71 -0.87 -2.32 11.78
N ALA A 72 -1.67 -2.95 12.64
CA ALA A 72 -1.66 -4.38 12.88
C ALA A 72 -3.08 -4.92 12.72
N VAL A 73 -3.22 -6.10 12.12
CA VAL A 73 -4.51 -6.73 11.85
C VAL A 73 -4.62 -8.02 12.64
N TYR A 74 -5.71 -8.14 13.42
CA TYR A 74 -6.13 -9.38 14.05
C TYR A 74 -7.43 -9.86 13.39
N THR A 75 -7.43 -11.13 12.99
CA THR A 75 -8.54 -11.77 12.29
C THR A 75 -9.07 -12.87 13.19
N GLU A 76 -10.28 -12.71 13.71
CA GLU A 76 -10.89 -13.65 14.67
C GLU A 76 -11.43 -14.92 14.01
N GLU A 77 -11.93 -14.79 12.78
CA GLU A 77 -12.59 -15.83 12.00
C GLU A 77 -12.03 -15.83 10.56
N ASP A 78 -12.07 -16.97 9.87
CA ASP A 78 -11.56 -17.10 8.49
C ASP A 78 -12.17 -16.03 7.57
N THR A 79 -11.33 -15.22 6.92
CA THR A 79 -11.76 -14.07 6.10
C THR A 79 -11.16 -14.01 4.71
N LEU A 80 -12.02 -13.78 3.73
CA LEU A 80 -11.63 -13.34 2.38
C LEU A 80 -11.65 -11.81 2.31
N LEU A 81 -10.53 -11.22 1.87
CA LEU A 81 -10.39 -9.77 1.68
C LEU A 81 -9.85 -9.49 0.28
N ILE A 82 -10.47 -8.55 -0.41
CA ILE A 82 -9.93 -7.94 -1.63
C ILE A 82 -9.26 -6.63 -1.21
N ASN A 83 -7.95 -6.51 -1.43
CA ASN A 83 -7.17 -5.33 -1.07
C ASN A 83 -6.15 -4.95 -2.15
N GLY A 84 -5.55 -3.78 -1.99
CA GLY A 84 -4.50 -3.28 -2.84
C GLY A 84 -3.83 -2.05 -2.23
N ASN A 85 -2.66 -1.72 -2.74
CA ASN A 85 -1.91 -0.51 -2.38
C ASN A 85 -1.81 0.39 -3.61
N PHE A 86 -1.87 1.70 -3.40
CA PHE A 86 -1.68 2.69 -4.46
C PHE A 86 -0.86 3.87 -3.96
N ILE A 87 -0.16 4.52 -4.89
CA ILE A 87 0.63 5.74 -4.64
C ILE A 87 -0.16 6.93 -5.16
N THR A 88 -0.13 8.04 -4.43
CA THR A 88 -0.75 9.29 -4.88
C THR A 88 0.27 10.42 -4.90
N SER A 89 0.09 11.37 -5.83
CA SER A 89 0.89 12.60 -5.87
C SER A 89 0.67 13.45 -4.61
N ALA A 90 -0.53 13.41 -4.02
CA ALA A 90 -0.87 14.13 -2.79
C ALA A 90 -0.03 13.71 -1.57
N ALA A 91 0.41 12.44 -1.51
CA ALA A 91 1.25 11.91 -0.45
C ALA A 91 2.69 11.62 -0.91
N LEU A 92 3.14 12.23 -2.03
CA LEU A 92 4.42 11.90 -2.65
C LEU A 92 5.62 12.09 -1.71
N GLU A 93 5.64 13.18 -0.95
CA GLU A 93 6.70 13.43 0.03
C GLU A 93 6.79 12.29 1.06
N THR A 94 5.64 11.85 1.56
CA THR A 94 5.51 10.74 2.51
C THR A 94 5.99 9.43 1.90
N HIS A 95 5.56 9.11 0.68
CA HIS A 95 6.01 7.90 -0.03
C HIS A 95 7.54 7.87 -0.21
N ILE A 96 8.17 9.01 -0.52
CA ILE A 96 9.63 9.11 -0.64
C ILE A 96 10.31 8.91 0.72
N LYS A 97 9.76 9.43 1.82
CA LYS A 97 10.29 9.23 3.18
C LYS A 97 10.28 7.75 3.57
N ILE A 98 9.17 7.06 3.32
CA ILE A 98 9.04 5.61 3.57
C ILE A 98 10.08 4.84 2.77
N LEU A 99 10.19 5.07 1.47
CA LEU A 99 11.16 4.39 0.61
C LEU A 99 12.61 4.55 1.13
N LYS A 100 12.98 5.77 1.52
CA LYS A 100 14.32 6.04 2.09
C LYS A 100 14.53 5.31 3.42
N SER A 101 13.50 5.13 4.22
CA SER A 101 13.57 4.38 5.47
C SER A 101 13.73 2.88 5.23
N GLU A 102 12.92 2.31 4.34
CA GLU A 102 13.03 0.90 3.94
C GLU A 102 14.46 0.57 3.48
N GLN A 103 15.04 1.43 2.65
CA GLN A 103 16.43 1.30 2.17
C GLN A 103 17.49 1.38 3.27
N ARG A 104 17.23 2.09 4.38
CA ARG A 104 18.15 2.13 5.53
C ARG A 104 18.04 0.89 6.41
N GLN A 105 16.84 0.29 6.46
CA GLN A 105 16.53 -0.80 7.38
C GLN A 105 16.80 -2.19 6.79
N ARG A 106 16.87 -2.33 5.46
CA ARG A 106 16.85 -3.63 4.80
C ARG A 106 17.91 -3.73 3.70
N ASP A 107 18.58 -4.88 3.66
CA ASP A 107 19.50 -5.24 2.58
C ASP A 107 18.78 -5.88 1.36
N GLU A 108 17.54 -6.37 1.53
CA GLU A 108 16.81 -7.09 0.48
C GLU A 108 15.67 -6.27 -0.15
N ALA A 109 15.68 -6.19 -1.49
CA ALA A 109 14.71 -5.43 -2.30
C ALA A 109 13.29 -6.04 -2.35
N ALA A 110 13.09 -7.25 -1.82
CA ALA A 110 11.89 -8.07 -2.03
C ALA A 110 10.58 -7.46 -1.49
N TYR A 111 10.65 -6.45 -0.63
CA TYR A 111 9.48 -5.83 0.02
C TYR A 111 9.30 -4.35 -0.30
N THR A 112 9.96 -3.85 -1.36
CA THR A 112 9.80 -2.46 -1.80
C THR A 112 8.77 -2.36 -2.92
N TYR A 113 8.17 -1.17 -3.09
CA TYR A 113 7.24 -0.94 -4.19
C TYR A 113 7.97 -1.13 -5.54
N LEU A 114 7.50 -2.11 -6.31
CA LEU A 114 8.12 -2.50 -7.57
C LEU A 114 8.11 -1.34 -8.57
N TYR A 115 9.25 -1.07 -9.21
CA TYR A 115 9.44 0.00 -10.20
C TYR A 115 9.09 1.42 -9.70
N PHE A 116 9.26 1.69 -8.39
CA PHE A 116 8.95 3.02 -7.83
C PHE A 116 9.69 4.15 -8.57
N LYS A 117 10.98 4.00 -8.86
CA LYS A 117 11.78 5.04 -9.52
C LYS A 117 11.30 5.31 -10.95
N GLU A 118 10.99 4.25 -11.68
CA GLU A 118 10.45 4.29 -13.03
C GLU A 118 9.07 4.97 -13.04
N LEU A 119 8.20 4.62 -12.10
CA LEU A 119 6.90 5.28 -11.91
C LEU A 119 7.06 6.78 -11.65
N MET A 120 8.06 7.19 -10.87
CA MET A 120 8.34 8.61 -10.61
C MET A 120 8.77 9.35 -11.89
N TRP A 121 9.56 8.73 -12.77
CA TRP A 121 9.91 9.32 -14.06
C TRP A 121 8.68 9.55 -14.95
N TYR A 122 7.76 8.57 -15.00
CA TYR A 122 6.49 8.75 -15.71
C TYR A 122 5.62 9.83 -15.08
N THR A 123 5.60 9.92 -13.74
CA THR A 123 4.87 10.96 -13.02
C THR A 123 5.40 12.35 -13.36
N VAL A 124 6.72 12.53 -13.41
CA VAL A 124 7.35 13.80 -13.84
C VAL A 124 7.02 14.11 -15.29
N ALA A 125 7.16 13.14 -16.20
CA ALA A 125 6.89 13.35 -17.62
C ALA A 125 5.41 13.75 -17.87
N ALA A 126 4.47 13.08 -17.21
CA ALA A 126 3.04 13.44 -17.26
C ALA A 126 2.80 14.85 -16.71
N THR A 127 3.39 15.19 -15.56
CA THR A 127 3.24 16.52 -14.96
C THR A 127 3.79 17.63 -15.88
N VAL A 128 4.94 17.42 -16.53
CA VAL A 128 5.51 18.39 -17.47
C VAL A 128 4.63 18.54 -18.70
N TYR A 129 4.08 17.44 -19.21
CA TYR A 129 3.14 17.49 -20.32
C TYR A 129 1.88 18.30 -19.95
N ASP A 130 1.28 18.05 -18.80
CA ASP A 130 0.07 18.74 -18.34
C ASP A 130 0.29 20.25 -18.17
N VAL A 131 1.48 20.66 -17.73
CA VAL A 131 1.81 22.08 -17.47
C VAL A 131 2.33 22.81 -18.72
N THR A 132 3.08 22.14 -19.59
CA THR A 132 3.86 22.79 -20.65
C THR A 132 3.53 22.32 -22.06
N GLY A 133 2.83 21.19 -22.21
CA GLY A 133 2.60 20.52 -23.49
C GLY A 133 3.80 19.77 -24.07
N LEU A 134 4.97 19.80 -23.40
CA LEU A 134 6.16 19.07 -23.84
C LEU A 134 6.06 17.60 -23.46
N ASN A 135 6.22 16.71 -24.45
CA ASN A 135 6.15 15.26 -24.25
C ASN A 135 7.55 14.63 -24.19
N TYR A 136 7.81 13.88 -23.12
CA TYR A 136 9.07 13.19 -22.86
C TYR A 136 8.92 11.65 -22.84
N ILE A 137 7.73 11.11 -23.11
CA ILE A 137 7.47 9.68 -23.14
C ILE A 137 7.60 9.17 -24.58
N ASP A 138 8.52 8.24 -24.83
CA ASP A 138 8.59 7.52 -26.09
C ASP A 138 7.63 6.33 -26.11
N TYR A 139 6.42 6.58 -26.60
CA TYR A 139 5.38 5.57 -26.71
C TYR A 139 5.73 4.38 -27.64
N LYS A 140 6.79 4.49 -28.46
CA LYS A 140 7.22 3.36 -29.31
C LYS A 140 7.75 2.18 -28.49
N GLN A 141 8.22 2.41 -27.27
CA GLN A 141 8.70 1.34 -26.38
C GLN A 141 7.56 0.46 -25.83
N PHE A 142 6.32 0.97 -25.80
CA PHE A 142 5.16 0.27 -25.23
C PHE A 142 4.39 -0.58 -26.25
N LYS A 143 4.74 -0.51 -27.54
CA LYS A 143 4.04 -1.24 -28.62
C LYS A 143 4.05 -2.78 -28.49
N ASN A 144 4.81 -3.32 -27.54
CA ASN A 144 4.90 -4.76 -27.27
C ASN A 144 4.13 -5.19 -26.00
N ILE A 145 3.34 -4.32 -25.38
CA ILE A 145 2.53 -4.66 -24.20
C ILE A 145 1.06 -4.78 -24.64
N GLU A 146 0.61 -6.00 -24.90
CA GLU A 146 -0.73 -6.34 -25.44
C GLU A 146 -1.92 -6.04 -24.50
N PHE A 147 -1.72 -5.35 -23.37
CA PHE A 147 -2.73 -5.23 -22.31
C PHE A 147 -3.33 -3.82 -22.13
N VAL A 148 -2.94 -2.83 -22.93
CA VAL A 148 -3.55 -1.50 -22.88
C VAL A 148 -4.16 -1.18 -24.23
N ASP A 149 -5.47 -1.39 -24.35
CA ASP A 149 -6.23 -0.86 -25.47
C ASP A 149 -6.25 0.67 -25.33
N VAL A 150 -5.41 1.35 -26.11
CA VAL A 150 -5.28 2.82 -26.08
C VAL A 150 -6.33 3.49 -26.97
N SER A 151 -7.45 2.82 -27.26
CA SER A 151 -8.57 3.41 -27.99
C SER A 151 -9.61 4.00 -27.04
N ALA A 152 -9.38 5.25 -26.66
CA ALA A 152 -10.38 6.17 -26.12
C ALA A 152 -10.43 7.44 -26.99
#